data_AF-A0A3D5Z8E6-F1
#
_entry.id   AF-A0A3D5Z8E6-F1
#
_cell.length_a   1.000
_cell.length_b   1.000
_cell.length_c   1.000
_cell.angle_alpha   90.00
_cell.angle_beta   90.00
_cell.angle_gamma   90.00
#
_symmetry.space_group_name_H-M   'P 1'
#
loop_
_entity.id
_entity.type
_entity.pdbx_description
1 polymer ?
#
loop_
_entity_poly.entity_id
_entity_poly.type
_entity_poly.pdbx_seq_one_letter_code
_entity_poly.pdbx_strand_id
1 'polypeptide(L)'
;MINRILMELYDEYEKGSVQELKDFAEKTFDEEEVRKLFIGCTLVIFSLANTQSYKPRYNCTRENLLDIVMSAKEKIGDTILLDFYAKRVNKTKRVVTYFDDLFDDENLEEYVDVLISYLEQFKPRFRENLLNNKKIELCANN
;
A
#
# COMPACT_ATOMS: atom_id res chain seq x y z
N MET A 1 7.89 -2.18 10.47
CA MET A 1 6.68 -2.68 11.15
C MET A 1 5.61 -3.06 10.14
N ILE A 2 5.14 -2.13 9.29
CA ILE A 2 4.12 -2.39 8.26
C ILE A 2 4.51 -3.49 7.25
N ASN A 3 5.77 -3.58 6.80
CA ASN A 3 6.20 -4.65 5.88
C ASN A 3 5.94 -6.06 6.45
N ARG A 4 6.09 -6.23 7.78
CA ARG A 4 5.81 -7.52 8.43
C ARG A 4 4.31 -7.83 8.39
N ILE A 5 3.48 -6.83 8.68
CA ILE A 5 2.02 -6.95 8.63
C ILE A 5 1.58 -7.28 7.19
N LEU A 6 2.10 -6.59 6.19
CA LEU A 6 1.79 -6.85 4.78
C LEU A 6 2.19 -8.28 4.36
N MET A 7 3.31 -8.80 4.86
CA MET A 7 3.69 -10.20 4.63
C MET A 7 2.73 -11.18 5.31
N GLU A 8 2.30 -10.92 6.54
CA GLU A 8 1.35 -11.78 7.27
C GLU A 8 -0.03 -11.77 6.60
N LEU A 9 -0.51 -10.59 6.15
CA LEU A 9 -1.74 -10.45 5.37
C LEU A 9 -1.63 -11.15 4.01
N TYR A 10 -0.45 -11.13 3.38
CA TYR A 10 -0.19 -11.87 2.15
C TYR A 10 -0.26 -13.39 2.38
N ASP A 11 0.28 -13.90 3.49
CA ASP A 11 0.22 -15.33 3.82
C ASP A 11 -1.24 -15.81 3.96
N GLU A 12 -2.15 -15.00 4.54
CA GLU A 12 -3.59 -15.29 4.57
C GLU A 12 -4.26 -15.17 3.20
N TYR A 13 -3.83 -14.19 2.41
CA TYR A 13 -4.22 -14.07 1.01
C TYR A 13 -3.87 -15.34 0.22
N GLU A 14 -2.67 -15.91 0.35
CA GLU A 14 -2.31 -17.14 -0.34
C GLU A 14 -3.21 -18.33 0.03
N LYS A 15 -3.72 -18.38 1.26
CA LYS A 15 -4.69 -19.39 1.72
C LYS A 15 -6.11 -19.16 1.19
N GLY A 16 -6.34 -18.05 0.49
CA GLY A 16 -7.63 -17.70 -0.10
C GLY A 16 -8.47 -16.75 0.75
N SER A 17 -7.96 -16.28 1.90
CA SER A 17 -8.68 -15.33 2.76
C SER A 17 -8.33 -13.89 2.41
N VAL A 18 -9.32 -13.00 2.50
CA VAL A 18 -9.11 -11.54 2.51
C VAL A 18 -9.68 -10.90 3.77
N GLN A 19 -10.16 -11.71 4.72
CA GLN A 19 -10.88 -11.23 5.89
C GLN A 19 -9.95 -10.45 6.82
N GLU A 20 -8.73 -10.95 7.03
CA GLU A 20 -7.74 -10.32 7.90
C GLU A 20 -7.32 -8.94 7.36
N LEU A 21 -7.27 -8.79 6.03
CA LEU A 21 -7.02 -7.51 5.38
C LEU A 21 -8.19 -6.53 5.60
N LYS A 22 -9.42 -7.02 5.51
CA LYS A 22 -10.62 -6.20 5.78
C LYS A 22 -10.68 -5.76 7.25
N ASP A 23 -10.48 -6.68 8.18
CA ASP A 23 -10.46 -6.41 9.62
C ASP A 23 -9.34 -5.42 9.97
N PHE A 24 -8.19 -5.54 9.32
CA PHE A 24 -7.10 -4.59 9.48
C PHE A 24 -7.47 -3.20 8.99
N ALA A 25 -8.07 -3.09 7.80
CA ALA A 25 -8.51 -1.81 7.25
C ALA A 25 -9.59 -1.15 8.12
N GLU A 26 -10.56 -1.93 8.61
CA GLU A 26 -11.63 -1.46 9.50
C GLU A 26 -11.11 -0.90 10.82
N LYS A 27 -10.05 -1.52 11.39
CA LYS A 27 -9.41 -1.02 12.61
C LYS A 27 -8.49 0.19 12.38
N THR A 28 -8.10 0.45 11.14
CA THR A 28 -7.07 1.44 10.80
C THR A 28 -7.66 2.74 10.25
N PHE A 29 -8.76 2.67 9.48
CA PHE A 29 -9.32 3.82 8.78
C PHE A 29 -10.82 3.94 9.05
N ASP A 30 -11.25 5.15 9.45
CA ASP A 30 -12.64 5.45 9.78
C ASP A 30 -13.53 5.61 8.54
N GLU A 31 -12.96 6.10 7.43
CA GLU A 31 -13.65 6.34 6.16
C GLU A 31 -13.73 5.08 5.29
N GLU A 32 -14.91 4.80 4.72
CA GLU A 32 -15.14 3.58 3.94
C GLU A 32 -14.35 3.57 2.63
N GLU A 33 -14.27 4.72 1.98
CA GLU A 33 -13.59 4.94 0.71
C GLU A 33 -12.07 4.77 0.88
N VAL A 34 -11.51 5.29 1.97
CA VAL A 34 -10.11 5.07 2.36
C VAL A 34 -9.85 3.58 2.62
N ARG A 35 -10.76 2.87 3.31
CA ARG A 35 -10.65 1.41 3.51
C ARG A 35 -10.67 0.66 2.19
N LYS A 36 -11.63 0.98 1.31
CA LYS A 36 -11.77 0.36 -0.01
C LYS A 36 -10.51 0.56 -0.85
N LEU A 37 -10.01 1.80 -0.93
CA LEU A 37 -8.78 2.14 -1.62
C LEU A 37 -7.58 1.37 -1.05
N PHE A 38 -7.42 1.32 0.27
CA PHE A 38 -6.34 0.57 0.92
C PHE A 38 -6.40 -0.93 0.61
N ILE A 39 -7.59 -1.54 0.74
CA ILE A 39 -7.79 -2.96 0.45
C ILE A 39 -7.49 -3.24 -1.02
N GLY A 40 -8.04 -2.43 -1.93
CA GLY A 40 -7.83 -2.57 -3.37
C GLY A 40 -6.35 -2.51 -3.74
N CYS A 41 -5.64 -1.46 -3.30
CA CYS A 41 -4.20 -1.29 -3.52
C CYS A 41 -3.40 -2.47 -2.96
N THR A 42 -3.76 -2.96 -1.77
CA THR A 42 -3.11 -4.10 -1.15
C THR A 42 -3.33 -5.39 -1.95
N LEU A 43 -4.54 -5.62 -2.46
CA LEU A 43 -4.82 -6.77 -3.32
C LEU A 43 -4.11 -6.69 -4.68
N VAL A 44 -3.89 -5.47 -5.20
CA VAL A 44 -3.06 -5.26 -6.40
C VAL A 44 -1.63 -5.73 -6.15
N ILE A 45 -0.98 -5.29 -5.05
CA ILE A 45 0.39 -5.73 -4.74
C ILE A 45 0.47 -7.24 -4.53
N PHE A 46 -0.51 -7.85 -3.84
CA PHE A 46 -0.51 -9.29 -3.59
C PHE A 46 -0.64 -10.09 -4.88
N SER A 47 -1.48 -9.61 -5.80
CA SER A 47 -1.67 -10.24 -7.10
C SER A 47 -0.44 -10.10 -7.99
N LEU A 48 0.21 -8.92 -7.99
CA LEU A 48 1.45 -8.69 -8.73
C LEU A 48 2.62 -9.51 -8.17
N ALA A 49 2.72 -9.66 -6.85
CA ALA A 49 3.75 -10.44 -6.19
C ALA A 49 3.81 -11.89 -6.69
N ASN A 50 2.64 -12.50 -6.94
CA ASN A 50 2.52 -13.87 -7.49
C ASN A 50 3.07 -14.00 -8.92
N THR A 51 3.20 -12.90 -9.66
CA THR A 51 3.64 -12.92 -11.06
C THR A 51 5.13 -12.69 -11.25
N GLN A 52 5.86 -12.24 -10.21
CA GLN A 52 7.18 -11.64 -10.38
C GLN A 52 8.33 -12.32 -9.63
N SER A 53 8.13 -13.32 -8.75
CA SER A 53 9.25 -13.78 -7.88
C SER A 53 9.17 -15.20 -7.31
N TYR A 54 10.35 -15.76 -6.98
CA TYR A 54 10.55 -17.02 -6.25
C TYR A 54 10.09 -16.98 -4.78
N LYS A 55 9.87 -15.78 -4.21
CA LYS A 55 9.31 -15.59 -2.86
C LYS A 55 8.40 -14.34 -2.81
N PRO A 56 7.17 -14.44 -3.33
CA PRO A 56 6.25 -13.31 -3.52
C PRO A 56 6.03 -12.42 -2.29
N ARG A 57 5.94 -12.99 -1.08
CA ARG A 57 5.71 -12.24 0.16
C ARG A 57 6.71 -11.10 0.38
N TYR A 58 7.96 -11.22 -0.06
CA TYR A 58 8.97 -10.16 0.13
C TYR A 58 8.77 -8.94 -0.77
N ASN A 59 7.88 -9.04 -1.77
CA ASN A 59 7.44 -7.90 -2.57
C ASN A 59 6.28 -7.13 -1.90
N CYS A 60 5.75 -7.62 -0.77
CA CYS A 60 4.70 -6.96 -0.02
C CYS A 60 5.32 -5.93 0.94
N THR A 61 5.83 -4.84 0.39
CA THR A 61 6.54 -3.78 1.12
C THR A 61 5.72 -2.49 1.16
N ARG A 62 6.01 -1.65 2.15
CA ARG A 62 5.50 -0.27 2.25
C ARG A 62 5.79 0.51 0.96
N GLU A 63 7.01 0.38 0.44
CA GLU A 63 7.47 1.03 -0.78
C GLU A 63 6.58 0.65 -1.96
N ASN A 64 6.37 -0.65 -2.20
CA ASN A 64 5.55 -1.11 -3.30
C ASN A 64 4.07 -0.76 -3.11
N LEU A 65 3.57 -0.78 -1.87
CA LEU A 65 2.19 -0.33 -1.59
C LEU A 65 2.03 1.17 -1.84
N LEU A 66 3.01 1.98 -1.43
CA LEU A 66 3.01 3.42 -1.66
C LEU A 66 3.02 3.72 -3.17
N ASP A 67 3.85 3.02 -3.95
CA ASP A 67 3.89 3.19 -5.41
C ASP A 67 2.52 2.88 -6.05
N ILE A 68 1.84 1.83 -5.61
CA ILE A 68 0.48 1.51 -6.08
C ILE A 68 -0.53 2.59 -5.64
N VAL A 69 -0.48 3.07 -4.39
CA VAL A 69 -1.36 4.13 -3.91
C VAL A 69 -1.16 5.43 -4.71
N MET A 70 0.10 5.81 -4.95
CA MET A 70 0.46 6.99 -5.73
C MET A 70 -0.06 6.91 -7.18
N SER A 71 -0.15 5.71 -7.75
CA SER A 71 -0.68 5.51 -9.09
C SER A 71 -2.16 5.91 -9.26
N ALA A 72 -2.90 6.11 -8.15
CA ALA A 72 -4.24 6.69 -8.20
C ALA A 72 -4.25 8.16 -8.64
N LYS A 73 -3.14 8.88 -8.44
CA LYS A 73 -2.96 10.28 -8.89
C LYS A 73 -2.38 10.40 -10.31
N GLU A 74 -1.96 9.29 -10.89
CA GLU A 74 -1.32 9.26 -12.21
C GLU A 74 -2.32 8.89 -13.30
N LYS A 75 -2.21 9.54 -14.48
CA LYS A 75 -3.06 9.25 -15.65
C LYS A 75 -2.23 8.78 -16.85
N ILE A 76 -2.75 7.79 -17.56
CA ILE A 76 -2.30 7.39 -18.91
C ILE A 76 -3.46 7.67 -19.87
N GLY A 77 -3.34 8.78 -20.62
CA GLY A 77 -4.49 9.31 -21.38
C GLY A 77 -5.60 9.71 -20.42
N ASP A 78 -6.81 9.19 -20.64
CA ASP A 78 -7.98 9.47 -19.81
C ASP A 78 -8.16 8.45 -18.66
N THR A 79 -7.27 7.47 -18.53
CA THR A 79 -7.39 6.39 -17.54
C THR A 79 -6.43 6.60 -16.37
N ILE A 80 -6.91 6.39 -15.15
CA ILE A 80 -6.07 6.38 -13.94
C ILE A 80 -5.16 5.15 -13.97
N LEU A 81 -3.87 5.31 -13.66
CA LEU A 81 -2.90 4.22 -13.72
C LEU A 81 -3.26 3.06 -12.78
N LEU A 82 -3.80 3.36 -11.59
CA LEU A 82 -4.29 2.34 -10.66
C LEU A 82 -5.40 1.46 -11.28
N ASP A 83 -6.31 2.03 -12.07
CA ASP A 83 -7.37 1.29 -12.77
C ASP A 83 -6.77 0.26 -13.75
N PHE A 84 -5.73 0.67 -14.49
CA PHE A 84 -5.00 -0.24 -15.37
C PHE A 84 -4.37 -1.41 -14.59
N TYR A 85 -3.74 -1.13 -13.45
CA TYR A 85 -3.17 -2.19 -12.60
C TYR A 85 -4.25 -3.13 -12.06
N ALA A 86 -5.34 -2.59 -11.54
CA ALA A 86 -6.47 -3.35 -11.02
C ALA A 86 -7.05 -4.30 -12.09
N LYS A 87 -7.35 -3.78 -13.29
CA LYS A 87 -7.86 -4.56 -14.43
C LYS A 87 -6.90 -5.66 -14.86
N ARG A 88 -5.58 -5.39 -14.90
CA ARG A 88 -4.57 -6.37 -15.28
C ARG A 88 -4.52 -7.58 -14.34
N VAL A 89 -4.73 -7.35 -13.04
CA VAL A 89 -4.64 -8.38 -12.01
C VAL A 89 -6.00 -8.96 -11.59
N ASN A 90 -7.11 -8.47 -12.16
CA ASN A 90 -8.47 -8.88 -11.83
C ASN A 90 -8.84 -10.33 -12.22
N LYS A 91 -7.85 -11.21 -12.37
CA LYS A 91 -8.03 -12.64 -12.69
C LYS A 91 -8.53 -13.45 -11.49
N THR A 92 -8.33 -12.95 -10.28
CA THR A 92 -8.70 -13.63 -9.03
C THR A 92 -9.19 -12.64 -7.98
N LYS A 93 -10.16 -13.05 -7.16
CA LYS A 93 -10.57 -12.36 -5.90
C LYS A 93 -11.16 -10.95 -6.05
N ARG A 94 -11.67 -10.60 -7.23
CA ARG A 94 -12.50 -9.41 -7.48
C ARG A 94 -11.83 -8.10 -7.04
N VAL A 95 -10.55 -7.92 -7.39
CA VAL A 95 -9.77 -6.71 -7.03
C VAL A 95 -10.47 -5.43 -7.51
N VAL A 96 -11.07 -5.47 -8.70
CA VAL A 96 -11.74 -4.29 -9.29
C VAL A 96 -12.91 -3.79 -8.44
N THR A 97 -13.59 -4.66 -7.69
CA THR A 97 -14.81 -4.26 -6.95
C THR A 97 -14.53 -3.34 -5.77
N TYR A 98 -13.26 -3.19 -5.37
CA TYR A 98 -12.87 -2.23 -4.34
C TYR A 98 -12.64 -0.83 -4.90
N PHE A 99 -12.67 -0.67 -6.22
CA PHE A 99 -12.51 0.60 -6.91
C PHE A 99 -13.77 1.04 -7.66
N ASP A 100 -14.84 0.24 -7.60
CA ASP A 100 -16.14 0.60 -8.19
C ASP A 100 -16.57 1.95 -7.61
N ASP A 101 -16.92 2.89 -8.50
CA ASP A 101 -17.29 4.29 -8.24
C ASP A 101 -16.18 5.18 -7.60
N LEU A 102 -15.11 4.58 -7.07
CA LEU A 102 -14.03 5.30 -6.39
C LEU A 102 -13.18 6.16 -7.34
N PHE A 103 -13.03 5.73 -8.60
CA PHE A 103 -12.29 6.49 -9.61
C PHE A 103 -13.04 7.70 -10.16
N ASP A 104 -14.36 7.73 -9.98
CA ASP A 104 -15.22 8.84 -10.38
C ASP A 104 -15.53 9.78 -9.19
N ASP A 105 -15.06 9.44 -7.98
CA ASP A 105 -15.24 10.25 -6.77
C ASP A 105 -14.37 11.51 -6.80
N GLU A 106 -14.98 12.67 -6.52
CA GLU A 106 -14.29 13.97 -6.48
C GLU A 106 -13.25 14.05 -5.35
N ASN A 107 -13.39 13.23 -4.30
CA ASN A 107 -12.52 13.21 -3.12
C ASN A 107 -11.43 12.13 -3.21
N LEU A 108 -11.29 11.44 -4.34
CA LEU A 108 -10.27 10.40 -4.53
C LEU A 108 -8.88 10.87 -4.10
N GLU A 109 -8.52 12.11 -4.43
CA GLU A 109 -7.20 12.65 -4.10
C GLU A 109 -6.98 12.78 -2.58
N GLU A 110 -8.03 13.14 -1.83
CA GLU A 110 -7.98 13.24 -0.37
C GLU A 110 -7.80 11.85 0.27
N TYR A 111 -8.52 10.84 -0.24
CA TYR A 111 -8.37 9.46 0.22
C TYR A 111 -6.95 8.94 0.00
N VAL A 112 -6.35 9.27 -1.14
CA VAL A 112 -4.96 8.94 -1.44
C VAL A 112 -4.01 9.61 -0.46
N ASP A 113 -4.23 10.88 -0.12
CA ASP A 113 -3.38 11.63 0.81
C ASP A 113 -3.43 11.07 2.24
N VAL A 114 -4.58 10.57 2.68
CA VAL A 114 -4.71 9.84 3.95
C VAL A 114 -3.83 8.59 3.94
N LEU A 115 -3.87 7.80 2.87
CA LEU A 115 -3.05 6.58 2.76
C LEU A 115 -1.56 6.87 2.66
N ILE A 116 -1.16 7.89 1.90
CA ILE A 116 0.24 8.33 1.83
C ILE A 116 0.72 8.73 3.22
N SER A 117 -0.05 9.55 3.92
CA SER A 117 0.26 10.02 5.28
C SER A 117 0.40 8.85 6.25
N TYR A 118 -0.46 7.83 6.16
CA TYR A 118 -0.35 6.60 6.94
C TYR A 118 0.94 5.84 6.63
N LEU A 119 1.24 5.60 5.34
CA LEU A 119 2.40 4.81 4.92
C LEU A 119 3.74 5.49 5.24
N GLU A 120 3.81 6.82 5.14
CA GLU A 120 5.03 7.59 5.46
C GLU A 120 5.41 7.52 6.95
N GLN A 121 4.47 7.24 7.87
CA GLN A 121 4.78 7.00 9.29
C GLN A 121 5.75 5.83 9.49
N PHE A 122 5.76 4.88 8.56
CA PHE A 122 6.62 3.69 8.61
C PHE A 122 7.91 3.83 7.81
N LYS A 123 8.20 5.02 7.29
CA LYS A 123 9.41 5.29 6.52
C LYS A 123 10.67 5.00 7.36
N PRO A 124 11.63 4.24 6.82
CA PRO A 124 12.86 3.96 7.55
C PRO A 124 13.66 5.24 7.84
N ARG A 125 13.87 5.57 9.13
CA ARG A 125 14.64 6.76 9.57
C ARG A 125 16.16 6.59 9.48
N PHE A 126 16.67 5.69 8.63
CA PHE A 126 18.10 5.36 8.60
C PHE A 126 19.00 6.59 8.42
N ARG A 127 18.65 7.52 7.53
CA ARG A 127 19.43 8.75 7.31
C ARG A 127 19.42 9.69 8.51
N GLU A 128 18.26 9.91 9.13
CA GLU A 128 18.14 10.79 10.29
C GLU A 128 18.89 10.22 11.50
N ASN A 129 18.79 8.91 11.72
CA ASN A 129 19.52 8.22 12.78
C ASN A 129 21.04 8.27 12.55
N LEU A 130 21.50 8.11 11.30
CA LEU A 130 22.92 8.25 10.93
C LEU A 130 23.42 9.68 11.15
N LEU A 131 22.63 10.69 10.79
CA LEU A 131 22.97 12.10 10.97
C LEU A 131 22.99 12.51 12.45
N ASN A 132 22.05 12.01 13.25
CA ASN A 132 21.97 12.28 14.68
C ASN A 132 23.13 11.60 15.45
N ASN A 133 23.49 10.36 15.11
CA ASN A 133 24.65 9.69 15.72
C ASN A 133 25.96 10.42 15.42
N LYS A 134 26.16 10.88 14.17
CA LYS A 134 27.34 11.71 13.82
C LYS A 134 27.42 13.02 14.62
N LYS A 135 26.28 13.66 14.90
CA LYS A 135 26.24 14.88 15.74
C LYS A 135 26.59 14.58 17.20
N ILE A 136 26.12 13.46 17.75
CA ILE A 136 26.42 13.06 19.14
C ILE A 136 27.91 12.76 19.31
N GLU A 137 28.55 12.06 18.35
CA GLU A 137 30.00 11.82 18.36
C GLU A 137 30.81 13.12 18.31
N LEU A 138 30.36 14.14 17.58
CA LEU A 138 31.01 15.46 17.54
C LEU A 138 30.84 16.24 18.85
N CYS A 139 29.74 16.05 19.58
CA CYS A 139 29.52 16.69 20.88
C CYS A 139 30.20 15.96 22.04
N ALA A 140 30.48 14.66 21.93
CA ALA A 140 31.15 13.86 22.95
C ALA A 140 32.70 13.96 22.90
N ASN A 141 33.24 14.49 21.79
CA ASN A 141 34.68 14.66 21.56
C ASN A 141 35.15 16.12 21.78
N ASN A 142 34.31 16.98 22.34
CA ASN A 142 34.63 18.34 22.80
C ASN A 142 34.42 18.43 24.30
#